data_AF-A0A180FP98-F1
#
_entry.id   AF-A0A180FP98-F1
#
_cell.length_a   1.000
_cell.length_b   1.000
_cell.length_c   1.000
_cell.angle_alpha   90.00
_cell.angle_beta   90.00
_cell.angle_gamma   90.00
#
_symmetry.space_group_name_H-M   'P 1'
#
loop_
_entity.id
_entity.type
_entity.pdbx_description
1 polymer ?
#
loop_
_entity_poly.entity_id
_entity_poly.type
_entity_poly.pdbx_seq_one_letter_code
_entity_poly.pdbx_strand_id
1 'polypeptide(L)' 'MYYAEGMLHLVNLEGYFISVSTMKGERVLQFTADSDDAGYAAALPAGVYVLNAARWKEKFVTRKFVVKE' A
#
# COMPACT_ATOMS: atom_id res chain seq x y z
N MET A 1 -5.52 3.19 5.18
CA MET A 1 -4.32 2.34 5.19
C MET A 1 -3.43 2.68 6.36
N TYR A 2 -2.95 1.63 7.04
CA TYR A 2 -1.90 1.66 8.04
C TYR A 2 -1.04 0.39 7.92
N TYR A 3 0.14 0.40 8.53
CA TYR A 3 1.05 -0.73 8.57
C TYR A 3 1.22 -1.20 10.02
N ALA A 4 0.97 -2.47 10.28
CA ALA A 4 1.07 -3.07 11.61
C ALA A 4 1.45 -4.55 11.49
N GLU A 5 2.30 -5.05 12.39
CA GLU A 5 2.62 -6.48 12.51
C GLU A 5 3.07 -7.14 11.19
N GLY A 6 3.84 -6.42 10.36
CA GLY A 6 4.28 -6.94 9.06
C GLY A 6 3.21 -6.94 7.97
N MET A 7 2.05 -6.32 8.22
CA MET A 7 0.90 -6.29 7.32
C MET A 7 0.51 -4.87 6.93
N LEU A 8 0.18 -4.72 5.65
CA LEU A 8 -0.41 -3.53 5.08
C LEU A 8 -1.92 -3.66 5.08
N HIS A 9 -2.59 -2.94 5.96
CA HIS A 9 -4.06 -2.92 6.04
C HIS A 9 -4.60 -1.84 5.14
N LEU A 10 -5.44 -2.21 4.18
CA LEU A 10 -6.13 -1.29 3.28
C LEU A 10 -7.55 -1.06 3.80
N VAL A 11 -8.01 0.19 3.72
CA VAL A 11 -9.34 0.60 4.20
C VAL A 11 -9.99 1.43 3.10
N ASN A 12 -11.20 1.07 2.68
CA ASN A 12 -11.95 1.75 1.61
C ASN A 12 -11.17 1.81 0.27
N LEU A 13 -10.53 0.70 -0.10
CA LEU A 13 -9.71 0.58 -1.31
C LEU A 13 -10.04 -0.69 -2.12
N GLU A 14 -11.16 -1.36 -1.89
CA GLU A 14 -11.56 -2.53 -2.67
C GLU A 14 -11.58 -2.24 -4.18
N GLY A 15 -11.01 -3.17 -4.95
CA GLY A 15 -10.89 -3.06 -6.41
C GLY A 15 -9.88 -2.02 -6.89
N TYR A 16 -9.17 -1.33 -5.99
CA TYR A 16 -8.05 -0.48 -6.38
C TYR A 16 -6.82 -1.31 -6.69
N PHE A 17 -6.09 -0.89 -7.73
CA PHE A 17 -4.75 -1.35 -8.00
C PHE A 17 -3.76 -0.63 -7.10
N ILE A 18 -3.08 -1.39 -6.25
CA ILE A 18 -2.16 -0.91 -5.23
C ILE A 18 -0.73 -1.10 -5.70
N SER A 19 0.09 -0.08 -5.51
CA SER A 19 1.53 -0.11 -5.76
C SER A 19 2.26 0.57 -4.62
N VAL A 20 3.22 -0.12 -4.02
CA VAL A 20 4.10 0.43 -2.98
C VAL A 20 5.50 0.61 -3.55
N SER A 21 6.09 1.79 -3.36
CA SER A 21 7.45 2.10 -3.77
C SER A 21 8.28 2.73 -2.65
N THR A 22 9.59 2.56 -2.73
CA THR A 22 10.55 3.27 -1.87
C THR A 22 10.56 4.76 -2.22
N MET A 23 11.17 5.60 -1.38
CA MET A 23 11.40 7.02 -1.69
C MET A 23 12.25 7.26 -2.95
N LYS A 24 13.01 6.25 -3.40
CA LYS A 24 13.77 6.31 -4.67
C LYS A 24 12.90 5.97 -5.89
N GLY A 25 11.63 5.60 -5.68
CA GLY A 25 10.70 5.19 -6.74
C GLY A 25 10.75 3.70 -7.07
N GLU A 26 11.57 2.91 -6.39
CA GLU A 26 11.67 1.46 -6.62
C GLU A 26 10.40 0.77 -6.13
N ARG A 27 9.68 0.09 -7.01
CA ARG A 27 8.44 -0.60 -6.67
C ARG A 27 8.73 -1.92 -5.99
N VAL A 28 8.17 -2.11 -4.79
CA VAL A 28 8.42 -3.28 -3.93
C VAL A 28 7.20 -4.18 -3.77
N LEU A 29 5.98 -3.64 -3.93
CA LEU A 29 4.74 -4.42 -3.90
C LEU A 29 3.77 -3.91 -4.97
N GLN A 30 2.99 -4.82 -5.53
CA GLN A 30 1.89 -4.50 -6.43
C GLN A 30 0.85 -5.60 -6.42
N PHE A 31 -0.42 -5.24 -6.23
CA PHE A 31 -1.55 -6.17 -6.21
C PHE A 31 -2.85 -5.39 -6.39
N THR A 32 -3.96 -6.10 -6.62
CA THR A 32 -5.30 -5.50 -6.58
C THR A 32 -5.89 -5.77 -5.20
N ALA A 33 -6.47 -4.76 -4.57
CA ALA A 33 -7.15 -4.94 -3.30
C ALA A 33 -8.45 -5.72 -3.50
N ASP A 34 -8.58 -6.85 -2.83
CA ASP A 34 -9.68 -7.81 -3.00
C ASP A 34 -10.87 -7.50 -2.08
N SER A 35 -10.65 -6.74 -1.00
CA SER A 35 -11.72 -6.27 -0.11
C SER A 35 -11.34 -4.98 0.62
N ASP A 36 -12.35 -4.32 1.19
CA ASP A 36 -12.21 -3.03 1.85
C ASP A 36 -11.52 -3.05 3.23
N ASP A 37 -11.22 -4.22 3.79
CA ASP A 37 -10.51 -4.41 5.06
C ASP A 37 -9.40 -5.47 4.96
N ALA A 38 -8.91 -5.72 3.74
CA ALA A 38 -7.87 -6.72 3.51
C ALA A 38 -6.52 -6.29 4.13
N GLY A 39 -5.96 -7.20 4.92
CA GLY A 39 -4.58 -7.16 5.37
C GLY A 39 -3.67 -7.91 4.40
N TYR A 40 -2.65 -7.24 3.87
CA TYR A 40 -1.68 -7.83 2.96
C TYR A 40 -0.35 -8.05 3.66
N ALA A 41 0.11 -9.30 3.73
CA ALA A 41 1.43 -9.61 4.25
C ALA A 41 2.49 -8.89 3.42
N ALA A 42 3.27 -8.04 4.08
CA ALA A 42 4.21 -7.14 3.45
C ALA A 42 5.44 -7.07 4.34
N ALA A 43 6.39 -8.00 4.14
CA ALA A 43 7.67 -8.04 4.84
C ALA A 43 8.62 -6.92 4.35
N LEU A 44 8.16 -5.68 4.49
CA LEU A 44 8.89 -4.49 4.11
C LEU A 44 9.99 -4.21 5.15
N PRO A 45 11.24 -3.98 4.74
CA PRO A 45 12.27 -3.55 5.67
C PRO A 45 11.93 -2.15 6.22
N ALA A 46 12.49 -1.82 7.39
CA ALA A 46 12.32 -0.50 8.00
C ALA A 46 12.72 0.62 7.02
N GLY A 47 11.86 1.63 6.91
CA GLY A 47 12.03 2.67 5.90
C GLY A 47 10.76 3.46 5.61
N VAL A 48 10.86 4.36 4.63
CA VAL A 48 9.77 5.22 4.19
C VAL A 48 9.31 4.80 2.81
N TYR A 49 7.99 4.63 2.67
CA TYR A 49 7.36 4.12 1.46
C TYR A 49 6.23 5.02 1.00
N VAL A 50 5.92 4.94 -0.30
CA VAL A 50 4.76 5.56 -0.92
C VAL A 50 3.83 4.46 -1.39
N LEU A 51 2.59 4.48 -0.93
CA LEU A 51 1.49 3.72 -1.50
C LEU A 51 0.76 4.59 -2.52
N ASN A 52 0.53 4.03 -3.70
CA ASN A 52 -0.34 4.57 -4.72
C ASN A 52 -1.47 3.58 -4.94
N ALA A 53 -2.71 4.05 -4.87
CA ALA A 53 -3.89 3.29 -5.21
C ALA A 53 -4.58 3.96 -6.40
N ALA A 54 -4.84 3.19 -7.44
CA ALA A 54 -5.48 3.64 -8.67
C ALA A 54 -6.66 2.75 -9.02
N ARG A 55 -7.79 3.35 -9.38
CA ARG A 55 -8.91 2.65 -10.00
C ARG A 55 -9.32 3.46 -11.22
N TRP A 56 -9.49 2.80 -12.38
CA TRP A 56 -9.48 3.40 -13.72
C TRP A 56 -10.21 4.76 -13.87
N LYS A 57 -11.35 4.95 -13.20
CA LYS A 57 -12.18 6.16 -13.27
C LYS A 57 -12.18 7.01 -12.00
N GLU A 58 -11.45 6.60 -10.97
CA GLU A 58 -11.46 7.24 -9.66
C GLU A 58 -10.16 7.99 -9.37
N LYS A 59 -10.21 8.88 -8.38
CA LYS A 59 -9.08 9.68 -7.96
C LYS A 59 -7.97 8.77 -7.43
N PHE A 60 -6.74 9.01 -7.90
CA PHE A 60 -5.55 8.36 -7.37
C PHE A 60 -5.37 8.74 -5.89
N VAL A 61 -5.22 7.75 -5.03
CA VAL A 61 -4.90 7.95 -3.61
C VAL A 61 -3.41 7.67 -3.43
N THR A 62 -2.66 8.69 -3.03
CA THR A 62 -1.24 8.55 -2.69
C THR A 62 -1.05 8.80 -1.20
N ARG A 63 -0.39 7.89 -0.50
CA ARG A 63 -0.06 8.02 0.92
C ARG A 63 1.39 7.63 1.18
N LYS A 64 2.09 8.44 1.95
CA LYS A 64 3.41 8.10 2.50
C LYS A 64 3.24 7.46 3.87
N PHE A 65 3.99 6.40 4.16
CA PHE A 65 4.00 5.75 5.46
C PHE A 65 5.41 5.30 5.84
N VAL A 66 5.61 5.04 7.13
CA VAL A 66 6.89 4.62 7.71
C VAL A 66 6.71 3.21 8.27
N VAL A 67 7.63 2.32 7.91
CA VAL A 67 7.81 1.02 8.57
C VAL A 67 8.94 1.18 9.56
N LYS A 68 8.66 0.85 10.82
CA LYS A 68 9.65 0.81 11.90
C LYS A 68 9.97 -0.65 12.22
N GLU A 69 11.17 -0.89 12.71
CA GLU A 69 11.53 -2.18 13.35
C GLU A 69 10.66 -2.42 14.60
#